data_AF-A0A520HN38-F1
#
_entry.id   AF-A0A520HN38-F1
#
_cell.length_a   1.000
_cell.length_b   1.000
_cell.length_c   1.000
_cell.angle_alpha   90.00
_cell.angle_beta   90.00
_cell.angle_gamma   90.00
#
_symmetry.space_group_name_H-M   'P 1'
#
loop_
_entity.id
_entity.type
_entity.pdbx_description
1 polymer ?
#
loop_
_entity_poly.entity_id
_entity_poly.type
_entity_poly.pdbx_seq_one_letter_code
_entity_poly.pdbx_strand_id
1 'polypeptide(L)' 'RAQHRIAMLNEEVAEYYQHFRVTPDLIELRNLLQTAELIVRSALHRHESRGLHYTLDYPQMLPEAIDTVLTP' A
#
# COMPACT_ATOMS: atom_id res chain seq x y z
N ARG A 1 -9.25 -6.76 -0.22
CA ARG A 1 -10.11 -5.61 -0.62
C ARG A 1 -9.31 -4.34 -0.91
N ALA A 2 -8.51 -3.81 0.02
CA ALA A 2 -7.75 -2.57 -0.19
C ALA A 2 -6.75 -2.67 -1.36
N GLN A 3 -5.93 -3.73 -1.40
CA GLN A 3 -4.98 -3.99 -2.49
C GLN A 3 -5.64 -3.98 -3.87
N HIS A 4 -6.79 -4.64 -4.02
CA HIS A 4 -7.53 -4.67 -5.28
C HIS A 4 -8.00 -3.29 -5.73
N ARG A 5 -8.44 -2.43 -4.81
CA ARG A 5 -8.82 -1.04 -5.13
C ARG A 5 -7.63 -0.20 -5.54
N ILE A 6 -6.49 -0.36 -4.87
CA ILE A 6 -5.26 0.35 -5.23
C ILE A 6 -4.80 -0.06 -6.63
N ALA A 7 -4.87 -1.36 -6.97
CA ALA A 7 -4.53 -1.84 -8.31
C ALA A 7 -5.42 -1.21 -9.39
N MET A 8 -6.75 -1.21 -9.20
CA MET A 8 -7.70 -0.54 -10.11
C MET A 8 -7.38 0.95 -10.29
N LEU A 9 -7.15 1.69 -9.19
CA LEU A 9 -6.83 3.12 -9.25
C LEU A 9 -5.48 3.37 -9.94
N ASN A 10 -4.49 2.50 -9.76
CA ASN A 10 -3.22 2.58 -10.46
C ASN A 10 -3.39 2.40 -11.97
N GLU A 11 -4.24 1.47 -12.41
CA GLU A 11 -4.57 1.27 -13.82
C GLU A 11 -5.25 2.51 -14.41
N GLU A 12 -6.26 3.06 -13.72
CA GLU A 12 -6.95 4.29 -14.14
C GLU A 12 -5.97 5.48 -14.22
N VAL A 13 -5.15 5.70 -13.19
CA VAL A 13 -4.18 6.81 -13.17
C VAL A 13 -3.13 6.65 -14.27
N ALA A 14 -2.70 5.43 -14.57
CA ALA A 14 -1.78 5.18 -15.68
C ALA A 14 -2.41 5.55 -17.03
N GLU A 15 -3.69 5.22 -17.24
CA GLU A 15 -4.44 5.62 -18.44
C GLU A 15 -4.58 7.15 -18.52
N TYR A 16 -4.95 7.82 -17.42
CA TYR A 16 -5.01 9.29 -17.38
C TYR A 16 -3.64 9.93 -17.69
N TYR A 17 -2.55 9.36 -17.21
CA TYR A 17 -1.20 9.87 -17.47
C TYR A 17 -0.81 9.81 -18.95
N GLN A 18 -1.32 8.82 -19.69
CA GLN A 18 -1.03 8.65 -21.11
C GLN A 18 -1.79 9.66 -22.01
N HIS A 19 -2.96 10.12 -21.57
CA HIS A 19 -3.88 10.89 -22.42
C HIS A 19 -4.00 12.37 -22.04
N PHE A 20 -3.55 12.77 -20.85
CA PHE A 20 -3.73 14.12 -20.32
C PHE A 20 -2.42 14.80 -19.94
N ARG A 21 -2.47 16.14 -19.82
CA ARG A 21 -1.31 16.94 -19.40
C ARG A 21 -0.99 16.67 -17.94
N VAL A 22 0.29 16.44 -17.63
CA VAL A 22 0.77 16.29 -16.26
C VAL A 22 0.50 17.56 -15.45
N THR A 23 -0.19 17.41 -14.33
CA THR A 23 -0.47 18.46 -13.34
C THR A 23 0.12 18.09 -11.96
N PRO A 24 0.33 19.07 -11.08
CA PRO A 24 0.72 18.81 -9.69
C PRO A 24 -0.21 17.81 -8.98
N ASP A 25 -1.53 17.98 -9.12
CA ASP A 25 -2.54 17.12 -8.51
C ASP A 25 -2.42 15.65 -8.99
N LEU A 26 -2.12 15.45 -10.29
CA LEU A 26 -1.93 14.10 -10.83
C LEU A 26 -0.68 13.43 -10.27
N ILE A 27 0.40 14.20 -10.09
CA ILE A 27 1.62 13.69 -9.46
C ILE A 27 1.37 13.36 -7.98
N GLU A 28 0.64 14.21 -7.26
CA GLU A 28 0.27 13.95 -5.87
C GLU A 28 -0.56 12.67 -5.75
N LEU A 29 -1.59 12.52 -6.60
CA LEU A 29 -2.42 11.31 -6.64
C LEU A 29 -1.57 10.06 -6.88
N ARG A 30 -0.65 10.09 -7.84
CA ARG A 30 0.26 8.96 -8.11
C ARG A 30 1.12 8.62 -6.90
N ASN A 31 1.69 9.62 -6.24
CA ASN A 31 2.54 9.41 -5.06
C ASN A 31 1.76 8.84 -3.88
N LEU A 32 0.53 9.30 -3.67
CA LEU A 32 -0.38 8.77 -2.66
C LEU A 32 -0.73 7.31 -2.92
N LEU A 33 -1.05 6.96 -4.18
CA LEU A 33 -1.35 5.57 -4.56
C LEU A 33 -0.14 4.65 -4.36
N GLN A 34 1.06 5.08 -4.78
CA GLN A 34 2.28 4.31 -4.60
C GLN A 34 2.57 4.09 -3.10
N THR A 35 2.45 5.13 -2.28
CA THR A 35 2.64 5.02 -0.83
C THR A 35 1.60 4.10 -0.19
N ALA A 36 0.32 4.22 -0.59
CA ALA A 36 -0.75 3.36 -0.11
C ALA A 36 -0.52 1.89 -0.46
N GLU A 37 0.01 1.61 -1.66
CA GLU A 37 0.37 0.25 -2.07
C GLU A 37 1.43 -0.35 -1.15
N LEU A 38 2.50 0.40 -0.85
CA LEU A 38 3.57 -0.05 0.03
C LEU A 38 3.07 -0.30 1.46
N ILE A 39 2.17 0.55 1.97
CA ILE A 39 1.54 0.37 3.29
C ILE A 39 0.73 -0.93 3.31
N VAL A 40 -0.12 -1.15 2.32
CA VAL A 40 -0.98 -2.34 2.25
C VAL A 40 -0.14 -3.60 2.07
N ARG A 41 0.88 -3.59 1.21
CA ARG A 41 1.81 -4.71 1.05
C ARG A 41 2.53 -5.02 2.36
N SER A 42 3.01 -4.00 3.06
CA SER A 42 3.68 -4.18 4.36
C SER A 42 2.73 -4.78 5.41
N ALA A 43 1.48 -4.31 5.46
CA ALA A 43 0.48 -4.84 6.38
C ALA A 43 0.12 -6.30 6.07
N LEU A 44 0.01 -6.68 4.79
CA LEU A 44 -0.27 -8.05 4.37
C LEU A 44 0.88 -9.02 4.68
N HIS A 45 2.14 -8.55 4.64
CA HIS A 45 3.30 -9.37 5.00
C HIS A 45 3.44 -9.63 6.51
N ARG A 46 2.77 -8.84 7.37
CA ARG A 46 2.89 -8.95 8.83
C ARG A 46 1.78 -9.81 9.42
N HIS A 47 2.13 -11.06 9.77
CA HIS A 47 1.23 -12.06 10.37
C HIS A 47 1.27 -12.03 11.91
N GLU A 48 1.19 -10.84 12.49
CA GLU A 48 1.07 -10.61 13.92
C GLU A 48 0.34 -9.29 14.18
N SER A 49 -0.07 -9.04 15.43
CA SER A 49 -0.54 -7.73 15.87
C SER A 49 0.45 -7.13 16.84
N ARG A 50 1.02 -5.98 16.49
CA ARG A 50 2.07 -5.32 17.26
C ARG A 50 2.00 -3.80 17.06
N GLY A 51 1.91 -3.07 18.18
CA GLY A 51 1.90 -1.61 18.17
C GLY A 51 0.74 -1.03 17.35
N LEU A 52 1.07 -0.26 16.30
CA LEU A 52 0.08 0.39 15.44
C LEU A 52 -0.50 -0.55 14.36
N HIS A 53 0.06 -1.74 14.17
CA HIS A 53 -0.48 -2.74 13.26
C HIS A 53 -1.29 -3.76 14.04
N TYR A 54 -2.60 -3.81 13.79
CA TYR A 54 -3.51 -4.76 14.43
C TYR A 54 -4.36 -5.47 13.38
N THR A 55 -4.48 -6.79 13.49
CA THR A 55 -5.27 -7.64 12.61
C THR A 55 -5.98 -8.72 13.41
N LEU A 56 -7.26 -8.96 13.08
CA LEU A 56 -8.08 -9.98 13.74
C LEU A 56 -7.61 -11.40 13.40
N ASP A 57 -6.96 -11.59 12.25
CA ASP A 57 -6.47 -12.91 11.81
C ASP A 57 -5.25 -13.36 12.61
N TYR A 58 -4.46 -12.39 13.13
CA TYR A 58 -3.25 -12.64 13.91
C TYR A 58 -3.22 -11.71 15.13
N PRO A 59 -4.04 -11.96 16.17
CA PRO A 59 -4.20 -11.03 17.29
C PRO A 59 -3.01 -11.01 18.25
N GLN A 60 -2.11 -11.99 18.17
CA GLN A 60 -0.97 -12.15 19.06
C GLN A 60 0.33 -11.61 18.43
N MET A 61 1.33 -11.37 19.28
CA MET A 61 2.70 -11.04 18.87
C MET A 61 3.51 -12.31 18.63
N LEU A 62 4.41 -12.28 17.64
CA LEU A 62 5.45 -13.28 17.46
C LEU A 62 6.57 -13.13 18.50
N PRO A 63 7.33 -14.21 18.79
CA PRO A 63 8.44 -14.16 19.76
C PRO A 63 9.55 -13.18 19.38
N GLU A 64 9.82 -13.05 18.08
CA GLU A 64 10.83 -12.16 17.52
C GLU A 64 10.17 -11.10 16.66
N ALA A 65 10.56 -9.84 16.85
CA ALA A 65 10.10 -8.73 16.04
C ALA A 65 11.04 -8.57 14.83
N ILE A 66 10.48 -8.66 13.62
CA ILE A 66 11.21 -8.53 12.36
C ILE A 66 10.59 -7.40 11.55
N ASP A 67 11.45 -6.53 11.00
CA ASP A 67 11.01 -5.45 10.14
C ASP A 67 10.41 -5.98 8.84
N THR A 68 9.34 -5.34 8.39
CA THR A 68 8.78 -5.61 7.06
C THR A 68 9.54 -4.76 6.05
N VAL A 69 10.41 -5.39 5.26
CA VAL A 69 11.20 -4.73 4.23
C VAL A 69 10.65 -5.11 2.86
N LEU A 70 10.30 -4.11 2.05
CA LEU A 70 9.90 -4.29 0.66
C LEU A 70 11.07 -3.91 -0.26
N THR A 71 11.44 -4.79 -1.16
CA THR A 71 12.42 -4.51 -2.23
C THR A 71 11.69 -4.17 -3.53
N PRO A 72 12.14 -3.14 -4.27
CA PRO A 72 11.55 -2.74 -5.55
C PRO A 72 11.79 -3.78 -6.65
#